data_AF-A0A424YW51-F1
#
_entry.id   AF-A0A424YW51-F1
#
_cell.length_a   1.000
_cell.length_b   1.000
_cell.length_c   1.000
_cell.angle_alpha   90.00
_cell.angle_beta   90.00
_cell.angle_gamma   90.00
#
_symmetry.space_group_name_H-M   'P 1'
#
loop_
_entity.id
_entity.type
_entity.pdbx_description
1 polymer ?
#
loop_
_entity_poly.entity_id
_entity_poly.type
_entity_poly.pdbx_seq_one_letter_code
_entity_poly.pdbx_strand_id
1 'polypeptide(L)'
;MIKKIEVPEELVNKSLEALEMARDTGKVKKGTNEATKAIERGITKITIIAEDVTPEEIIAHLPVLCEEKNTPYIFVKEQKELGAA
;
A
#
# COMPACT_ATOMS: atom_id res chain seq x y z
N MET A 1 12.41 -6.80 -11.66
CA MET A 1 11.83 -5.57 -12.22
C MET A 1 10.41 -5.50 -11.68
N ILE A 2 10.07 -4.51 -10.86
CA ILE A 2 8.73 -4.37 -10.30
C ILE A 2 7.78 -4.21 -11.49
N LYS A 3 6.89 -5.19 -11.70
CA LYS A 3 5.90 -5.10 -12.78
C LYS A 3 4.85 -4.10 -12.31
N LYS A 4 5.02 -2.82 -12.67
CA LYS A 4 4.02 -1.79 -12.45
C LYS A 4 2.79 -2.17 -13.26
N ILE A 5 1.82 -2.80 -12.60
CA ILE A 5 0.51 -3.02 -13.18
C ILE A 5 -0.09 -1.63 -13.34
N GLU A 6 -0.48 -1.25 -14.55
CA GLU A 6 -1.20 -0.02 -14.75
C GLU A 6 -2.57 -0.16 -14.07
N VAL A 7 -2.69 0.48 -12.91
CA VAL A 7 -3.90 0.44 -12.09
C VAL A 7 -4.87 1.49 -12.65
N PRO A 8 -6.12 1.13 -13.00
CA PRO A 8 -7.12 2.09 -13.40
C PRO A 8 -7.31 3.18 -12.34
N GLU A 9 -7.43 4.43 -12.76
CA GLU A 9 -7.58 5.59 -11.86
C GLU A 9 -8.79 5.44 -10.93
N GLU A 10 -9.89 4.86 -11.42
CA GLU A 10 -11.07 4.56 -10.60
C GLU A 10 -10.74 3.65 -9.41
N LEU A 11 -9.86 2.67 -9.60
CA LEU A 11 -9.47 1.73 -8.54
C LEU A 11 -8.52 2.37 -7.54
N VAL A 12 -7.64 3.27 -8.01
CA VAL A 12 -6.79 4.10 -7.14
C VAL A 12 -7.67 4.96 -6.22
N ASN A 13 -8.62 5.70 -6.79
CA ASN A 13 -9.51 6.58 -6.03
C ASN A 13 -10.33 5.80 -4.99
N LYS A 14 -10.93 4.67 -5.39
CA LYS A 14 -11.65 3.79 -4.46
C LYS A 14 -10.77 3.25 -3.33
N SER A 15 -9.49 3.01 -3.59
CA SER A 15 -8.54 2.53 -2.58
C SER A 15 -8.18 3.62 -1.58
N LEU A 16 -8.06 4.87 -2.03
CA LEU A 16 -7.84 6.04 -1.17
C LEU A 16 -9.09 6.35 -0.33
N GLU A 17 -10.29 6.31 -0.92
CA GLU A 17 -11.55 6.46 -0.18
C GLU A 17 -11.71 5.38 0.90
N ALA A 18 -11.37 4.13 0.58
CA ALA A 18 -11.39 3.03 1.55
C ALA A 18 -10.37 3.23 2.68
N LEU A 19 -9.19 3.80 2.38
CA LEU A 19 -8.18 4.14 3.37
C LEU A 19 -8.67 5.23 4.32
N GLU A 20 -9.30 6.30 3.79
CA GLU A 20 -9.88 7.38 4.60
C GLU A 20 -10.95 6.83 5.54
N MET A 21 -11.87 5.99 5.04
CA MET A 21 -12.89 5.37 5.86
C MET A 21 -12.27 4.46 6.94
N ALA A 22 -11.24 3.68 6.59
CA ALA A 22 -10.55 2.79 7.54
C ALA A 22 -9.75 3.56 8.59
N ARG A 23 -9.29 4.78 8.28
CA ARG A 23 -8.63 5.67 9.24
C ARG A 23 -9.59 6.10 10.35
N ASP A 24 -10.82 6.39 10.00
CA ASP A 24 -11.82 6.92 10.94
C ASP A 24 -12.59 5.80 11.68
N THR A 25 -12.79 4.65 11.01
CA THR A 25 -13.65 3.56 11.53
C THR A 25 -12.89 2.30 11.94
N GLY A 26 -11.61 2.19 11.56
CA GLY A 26 -10.85 0.94 11.63
C GLY A 26 -9.45 1.12 12.22
N LYS A 27 -8.50 0.37 11.65
CA LYS A 27 -7.09 0.41 12.05
C LYS A 27 -6.22 0.48 10.80
N VAL A 28 -5.38 1.50 10.75
CA VAL A 28 -4.44 1.72 9.66
C VAL A 28 -3.01 1.65 10.21
N LYS A 29 -2.09 1.08 9.43
CA LYS A 29 -0.65 1.09 9.70
C LYS A 29 0.01 1.96 8.65
N LYS A 30 0.66 3.05 9.07
CA LYS A 30 1.27 4.05 8.19
C LYS A 30 2.80 3.89 8.21
N GLY A 31 3.41 4.02 7.03
CA GLY A 31 4.86 3.91 6.83
C GLY A 31 5.34 2.47 6.57
N THR A 32 6.43 2.37 5.81
CA THR A 32 6.99 1.10 5.30
C THR A 32 7.27 0.09 6.42
N ASN A 33 7.92 0.51 7.50
CA ASN A 33 8.30 -0.40 8.59
C ASN A 33 7.09 -1.06 9.27
N GLU A 34 6.03 -0.28 9.52
CA GLU A 34 4.81 -0.82 10.14
C GLU A 34 3.99 -1.65 9.16
N ALA A 35 3.98 -1.26 7.88
CA ALA A 35 3.38 -2.06 6.82
C ALA A 35 4.05 -3.44 6.71
N THR A 36 5.39 -3.50 6.64
CA THR A 36 6.15 -4.75 6.60
C THR A 36 5.80 -5.66 7.78
N LYS A 37 5.86 -5.16 9.02
CA LYS A 37 5.50 -5.95 10.20
C LYS A 37 4.05 -6.45 10.17
N ALA A 38 3.12 -5.64 9.66
CA ALA A 38 1.71 -6.02 9.58
C ALA A 38 1.48 -7.14 8.55
N ILE A 39 2.14 -7.07 7.40
CA ILE A 39 2.07 -8.08 6.34
C ILE A 39 2.74 -9.38 6.84
N GLU A 40 3.92 -9.31 7.47
CA GLU A 40 4.62 -10.47 8.03
C GLU A 40 3.78 -11.25 9.04
N ARG A 41 3.04 -10.52 9.89
CA ARG A 41 2.11 -11.04 10.90
C ARG A 41 0.78 -11.54 10.33
N GLY A 42 0.52 -11.33 9.03
CA GLY A 42 -0.71 -11.78 8.37
C GLY A 42 -1.98 -11.06 8.85
N ILE A 43 -1.85 -9.85 9.40
CA ILE A 43 -3.00 -9.06 9.89
C ILE A 43 -3.50 -8.03 8.87
N THR A 44 -2.76 -7.82 7.78
CA THR A 44 -3.07 -6.86 6.73
C THR A 44 -4.21 -7.35 5.84
N LYS A 45 -5.19 -6.48 5.57
CA LYS A 45 -6.29 -6.76 4.64
C LYS A 45 -5.99 -6.27 3.22
N ILE A 46 -5.32 -5.14 3.10
CA ILE A 46 -4.82 -4.56 1.85
C ILE A 46 -3.61 -3.68 2.15
N THR A 47 -2.63 -3.65 1.24
CA THR A 47 -1.47 -2.75 1.29
C THR A 47 -1.55 -1.73 0.15
N ILE A 48 -1.42 -0.44 0.46
CA ILE A 48 -1.37 0.62 -0.54
C ILE A 48 0.06 1.15 -0.59
N ILE A 49 0.69 1.15 -1.76
CA ILE A 49 2.11 1.45 -1.97
C ILE A 49 2.24 2.64 -2.91
N ALA A 50 2.92 3.70 -2.49
CA ALA A 50 3.22 4.84 -3.36
C ALA A 50 4.39 4.54 -4.30
N GLU A 51 4.31 5.00 -5.55
CA GLU A 51 5.35 4.76 -6.57
C GLU A 51 6.48 5.80 -6.58
N ASP A 52 6.22 7.02 -6.12
CA ASP A 52 7.16 8.16 -6.10
C ASP A 52 8.12 8.13 -4.90
N VAL A 53 8.25 6.98 -4.23
CA VAL A 53 9.13 6.83 -3.07
C VAL A 53 10.59 6.76 -3.52
N THR A 54 11.41 7.65 -2.97
CA THR A 54 12.86 7.68 -3.18
C THR A 54 13.60 7.53 -1.85
N PRO A 55 14.58 6.63 -1.72
CA PRO A 55 15.01 5.61 -2.68
C PRO A 55 13.97 4.48 -2.92
N GLU A 56 13.94 3.91 -4.12
CA GLU A 56 12.98 2.84 -4.52
C GLU A 56 13.15 1.57 -3.66
N GLU A 57 14.35 1.33 -3.16
CA GLU A 57 14.69 0.20 -2.28
C GLU A 57 13.83 0.17 -1.01
N ILE A 58 13.24 1.29 -0.60
CA ILE A 58 12.33 1.38 0.54
C ILE A 58 11.06 0.54 0.30
N ILE A 59 10.56 0.48 -0.93
CA ILE A 59 9.29 -0.20 -1.25
C ILE A 59 9.49 -1.49 -2.05
N ALA A 60 10.69 -1.74 -2.55
CA ALA A 60 10.98 -2.83 -3.48
C ALA A 60 10.63 -4.23 -2.93
N HIS A 61 10.69 -4.44 -1.62
CA HIS A 61 10.36 -5.72 -0.98
C HIS A 61 8.86 -5.90 -0.70
N LEU A 62 8.06 -4.82 -0.69
CA LEU A 62 6.66 -4.88 -0.29
C LEU A 62 5.79 -5.74 -1.22
N PRO A 63 5.89 -5.66 -2.57
CA PRO A 63 5.08 -6.50 -3.46
C PRO A 63 5.37 -7.99 -3.27
N VAL A 64 6.65 -8.36 -3.19
CA VAL A 64 7.09 -9.75 -2.99
C VAL A 64 6.56 -10.28 -1.67
N LEU A 65 6.70 -9.49 -0.59
CA LEU A 65 6.18 -9.86 0.72
C LEU A 65 4.66 -10.02 0.73
N CYS A 66 3.94 -9.16 -0.01
CA CYS A 66 2.49 -9.27 -0.15
C CYS A 66 2.08 -10.55 -0.88
N GLU A 67 2.79 -10.93 -1.95
CA GLU A 67 2.57 -12.19 -2.69
C GLU A 67 2.81 -13.41 -1.80
N GLU A 68 3.94 -13.46 -1.08
CA GLU A 68 4.26 -14.55 -0.14
C GLU A 68 3.21 -14.72 0.96
N LYS A 69 2.64 -13.60 1.43
CA LYS A 69 1.65 -13.57 2.51
C LYS A 69 0.21 -13.58 2.00
N ASN A 70 -0.02 -13.75 0.70
CA ASN A 70 -1.34 -13.70 0.07
C ASN A 70 -2.15 -12.44 0.47
N THR A 71 -1.46 -11.31 0.62
CA THR A 71 -2.05 -10.02 0.96
C THR A 71 -2.23 -9.21 -0.33
N PRO A 72 -3.44 -8.72 -0.62
CA PRO A 72 -3.65 -7.90 -1.81
C PRO A 72 -2.95 -6.54 -1.65
N TYR A 73 -2.40 -6.02 -2.74
CA TYR A 73 -1.74 -4.72 -2.76
C TYR A 73 -2.10 -3.93 -4.01
N ILE A 74 -1.98 -2.60 -3.91
CA ILE A 74 -2.23 -1.67 -5.02
C ILE A 74 -1.19 -0.55 -5.00
N PHE A 75 -0.80 -0.10 -6.19
CA PHE A 75 0.08 1.05 -6.36
C PHE A 75 -0.73 2.34 -6.54
N VAL A 76 -0.23 3.42 -5.94
CA VAL A 76 -0.73 4.79 -6.13
C VAL A 76 0.42 5.69 -6.56
N LYS A 77 0.13 6.74 -7.32
CA LYS A 77 1.17 7.57 -7.94
C LYS A 77 1.98 8.35 -6.91
N GLU A 78 1.29 9.06 -6.02
CA GLU A 78 1.92 10.00 -5.10
C GLU A 78 1.83 9.56 -3.63
N GLN A 79 2.96 9.58 -2.93
CA GLN A 79 3.07 9.33 -1.50
C GLN A 79 2.32 10.40 -0.71
N LYS A 80 2.25 11.61 -1.25
CA LYS A 80 1.51 12.72 -0.64
C LYS A 80 0.01 12.45 -0.60
N GLU A 81 -0.57 11.95 -1.69
CA GLU A 81 -1.99 11.56 -1.75
C GLU A 81 -2.28 10.44 -0.75
N LEU A 82 -1.41 9.42 -0.72
CA LEU A 82 -1.50 8.33 0.26
C LEU A 82 -1.43 8.82 1.72
N GLY A 83 -0.60 9.82 1.99
CA GLY A 83 -0.44 10.39 3.33
C GLY A 83 -1.62 11.25 3.78
N ALA A 84 -2.31 11.90 2.83
CA ALA A 84 -3.48 12.74 3.08
C ALA A 84 -4.73 11.91 3.38
N ALA A 85 -4.84 10.74 2.74
CA ALA A 85 -5.85 9.72 3.03
C ALA A 85 -5.68 9.09 4.44
#